data_AF-A0A1V2ZFF3-F1
#
_entry.id   AF-A0A1V2ZFF3-F1
#
_cell.length_a   1.000
_cell.length_b   1.000
_cell.length_c   1.000
_cell.angle_alpha   90.00
_cell.angle_beta   90.00
_cell.angle_gamma   90.00
#
_symmetry.space_group_name_H-M   'P 1'
#
loop_
_entity.id
_entity.type
_entity.pdbx_description
1 polymer ?
#
loop_
_entity_poly.entity_id
_entity_poly.type
_entity_poly.pdbx_seq_one_letter_code
_entity_poly.pdbx_strand_id
1 'polypeptide(L)'
;MEKFDVAVVGLGALGSAAAYHLARRGARTVAFEQFELGHVRGASHDTSRIIRTSYGAPSTCGWRRPPTATGPTSRRCRARGS
;
A
#
# COMPACT_ATOMS: atom_id res chain seq x y z
N MET A 1 -0.91 2.58 -27.42
CA MET A 1 -0.76 2.79 -25.97
C MET A 1 -1.28 1.55 -25.28
N GLU A 2 -0.44 0.80 -24.56
CA GLU A 2 -0.93 -0.33 -23.76
C GLU A 2 -1.71 0.18 -22.55
N LYS A 3 -2.76 -0.55 -22.17
CA LYS A 3 -3.65 -0.21 -21.05
C LYS A 3 -3.59 -1.32 -20.02
N PHE A 4 -3.34 -0.94 -18.78
CA PHE A 4 -3.32 -1.84 -17.62
C PHE A 4 -4.50 -1.51 -16.70
N ASP A 5 -4.95 -2.52 -15.97
CA ASP A 5 -6.03 -2.38 -14.99
C ASP A 5 -5.46 -2.01 -13.60
N VAL A 6 -4.23 -2.46 -13.30
CA VAL A 6 -3.53 -2.17 -12.04
C VAL A 6 -2.05 -1.89 -12.27
N ALA A 7 -1.52 -0.88 -11.58
CA ALA A 7 -0.09 -0.60 -11.49
C ALA A 7 0.41 -0.83 -10.05
N VAL A 8 1.44 -1.66 -9.88
CA VAL A 8 2.09 -1.91 -8.59
C VAL A 8 3.42 -1.15 -8.55
N VAL A 9 3.59 -0.28 -7.56
CA VAL A 9 4.83 0.48 -7.35
C VAL A 9 5.57 -0.09 -6.14
N GLY A 10 6.75 -0.65 -6.39
CA GLY A 10 7.56 -1.44 -5.46
C GLY A 10 7.26 -2.93 -5.57
N LEU A 11 8.28 -3.74 -5.88
CA LEU A 11 8.26 -5.21 -5.96
C LEU A 11 9.01 -5.88 -4.81
N GLY A 12 8.90 -5.32 -3.60
CA GLY A 12 9.22 -6.03 -2.36
C GLY A 12 8.29 -7.23 -2.10
N ALA A 13 8.35 -7.83 -0.91
CA ALA A 13 7.60 -9.06 -0.61
C ALA A 13 6.08 -8.91 -0.82
N LEU A 14 5.50 -7.78 -0.39
CA LEU A 14 4.06 -7.51 -0.54
C LEU A 14 3.69 -7.14 -1.99
N GLY A 15 4.51 -6.31 -2.65
CA GLY A 15 4.25 -5.84 -4.00
C GLY A 15 4.34 -6.95 -5.04
N SER A 16 5.34 -7.82 -4.93
CA SER A 16 5.49 -9.01 -5.77
C SER A 16 4.34 -10.01 -5.54
N ALA A 17 3.94 -10.25 -4.30
CA ALA A 17 2.78 -11.08 -3.99
C ALA A 17 1.48 -10.49 -4.55
N ALA A 18 1.29 -9.18 -4.45
CA ALA A 18 0.14 -8.49 -5.03
C ALA A 18 0.12 -8.63 -6.56
N ALA A 19 1.24 -8.35 -7.23
CA ALA A 19 1.37 -8.48 -8.67
C ALA A 19 1.08 -9.91 -9.15
N TYR A 20 1.65 -10.91 -8.46
CA TYR A 20 1.40 -12.32 -8.74
C TYR A 20 -0.09 -12.69 -8.62
N HIS A 21 -0.74 -12.31 -7.51
CA HIS A 21 -2.15 -12.64 -7.30
C HIS A 21 -3.08 -11.89 -8.24
N LEU A 22 -2.76 -10.64 -8.62
CA LEU A 22 -3.53 -9.86 -9.59
C LEU A 22 -3.42 -10.46 -10.99
N ALA A 23 -2.21 -10.77 -11.44
CA ALA A 23 -1.98 -11.44 -12.72
C ALA A 23 -2.68 -12.80 -12.77
N ARG A 24 -2.60 -13.60 -11.70
CA ARG A 24 -3.28 -14.90 -11.61
C ARG A 24 -4.81 -14.81 -11.64
N ARG A 25 -5.38 -13.66 -11.25
CA ARG A 25 -6.82 -13.37 -11.35
C ARG A 25 -7.22 -12.78 -12.71
N GLY A 26 -6.28 -12.64 -13.65
CA GLY A 26 -6.54 -12.14 -15.01
C GLY A 26 -6.51 -10.62 -15.15
N ALA A 27 -6.07 -9.87 -14.12
CA ALA A 27 -5.92 -8.42 -14.24
C ALA A 27 -4.66 -8.09 -15.06
N ARG A 28 -4.78 -7.16 -16.02
CA ARG A 28 -3.61 -6.63 -16.72
C ARG A 28 -2.82 -5.78 -15.75
N THR A 29 -1.74 -6.34 -15.23
CA THR A 29 -0.97 -5.74 -14.14
C THR A 29 0.40 -5.33 -14.66
N VAL A 30 0.78 -4.09 -14.43
CA VAL A 30 2.15 -3.60 -14.61
C VAL A 30 2.78 -3.37 -13.25
N ALA A 31 4.06 -3.67 -13.10
CA ALA A 31 4.76 -3.45 -11.84
C ALA A 31 6.12 -2.80 -12.05
N PHE A 32 6.47 -1.89 -11.15
CA PHE A 32 7.70 -1.10 -11.18
C PHE A 32 8.49 -1.32 -9.91
N GLU A 33 9.81 -1.48 -10.03
CA GLU A 33 10.75 -1.48 -8.92
C GLU A 33 11.89 -0.54 -9.28
N GLN A 34 12.32 0.27 -8.31
CA GLN A 34 13.38 1.26 -8.51
C GLN A 34 14.77 0.62 -8.49
N PHE A 35 14.86 -0.60 -7.95
CA PHE A 35 16.09 -1.40 -7.87
C PHE A 35 15.96 -2.71 -8.65
N GLU A 36 17.02 -3.51 -8.63
CA GLU A 36 16.96 -4.88 -9.14
C GLU A 36 16.05 -5.75 -8.25
N LEU A 37 15.39 -6.74 -8.85
CA LEU A 37 14.63 -7.72 -8.08
C LEU A 37 15.55 -8.45 -7.11
N GLY A 38 15.15 -8.55 -5.84
CA GLY A 38 15.99 -9.14 -4.79
C GLY A 38 17.05 -8.20 -4.19
N HIS A 39 16.99 -6.90 -4.47
CA HIS A 39 17.91 -5.92 -3.90
C HIS A 39 17.88 -5.89 -2.36
N VAL A 40 19.00 -5.45 -1.79
CA VAL A 40 19.21 -5.41 -0.33
C VAL A 40 18.73 -4.13 0.35
N ARG A 41 18.21 -3.19 -0.44
CA ARG A 41 17.89 -1.81 -0.03
C ARG A 41 16.46 -1.64 0.49
N GLY A 42 15.72 -2.73 0.65
CA GLY A 42 14.31 -2.73 1.07
C GLY A 42 14.08 -3.46 2.38
N ALA A 43 13.01 -3.11 3.09
CA ALA A 43 12.60 -3.76 4.34
C ALA A 43 12.20 -5.23 4.18
N SER A 44 12.13 -5.76 2.95
CA SER A 44 11.86 -7.16 2.61
C SER A 44 13.13 -8.01 2.44
N HIS A 45 14.33 -7.42 2.46
CA HIS A 45 15.57 -8.13 2.16
C HIS A 45 16.04 -9.10 3.26
N ASP A 46 15.68 -8.88 4.54
CA ASP A 46 16.10 -9.80 5.60
C ASP A 46 15.72 -11.26 5.26
N THR A 47 16.59 -12.21 5.59
CA THR A 47 16.45 -13.62 5.22
C THR A 47 15.31 -14.33 5.96
N SER A 48 14.81 -13.73 7.04
CA SER A 48 13.76 -14.29 7.90
C SER A 48 12.74 -13.22 8.31
N ARG A 49 11.46 -13.57 8.39
CA ARG A 49 10.43 -12.74 9.05
C ARG A 49 9.72 -13.56 10.09
N ILE A 50 9.43 -12.94 11.24
CA ILE A 50 8.59 -13.53 12.27
C ILE A 50 7.14 -13.44 11.80
N ILE A 51 6.49 -14.58 11.66
CA ILE A 51 5.04 -14.68 11.46
C ILE A 51 4.45 -15.11 12.79
N ARG A 52 3.65 -14.25 13.43
CA ARG A 52 2.98 -14.56 14.70
C ARG A 52 1.48 -14.71 14.46
N THR A 53 0.91 -15.83 14.91
CA THR A 53 -0.54 -16.08 14.83
C THR A 53 -1.31 -15.54 16.04
N SER A 54 -0.62 -15.29 17.15
CA SER A 54 -1.19 -14.74 18.38
C SER A 54 -0.93 -13.21 18.47
N TYR A 55 -1.63 -12.40 17.68
CA TYR A 55 -1.66 -10.95 17.91
C TYR A 55 -2.76 -10.64 18.94
N GLY A 56 -2.36 -10.21 20.13
CA GLY A 56 -3.26 -9.76 21.18
C GLY A 56 -3.78 -8.35 20.90
N ALA A 57 -5.10 -8.19 20.94
CA ALA A 57 -5.89 -6.96 20.84
C ALA A 57 -5.91 -6.24 19.46
N PRO A 58 -7.11 -6.01 18.86
CA PRO A 58 -7.26 -5.14 17.71
C PRO A 58 -7.31 -3.67 18.17
N SER A 59 -6.16 -3.07 18.42
CA SER A 59 -6.05 -1.62 18.61
C SER A 59 -5.11 -1.03 17.57
N THR A 60 -5.61 -0.83 16.35
CA THR A 60 -4.88 0.03 15.41
C THR A 60 -5.84 0.83 14.54
N CYS A 61 -6.04 2.06 15.00
CA CYS A 61 -6.35 3.28 14.26
C CYS A 61 -7.54 3.23 13.29
N GLY A 62 -8.66 3.82 13.73
CA GLY A 62 -9.76 4.18 12.85
C GLY A 62 -9.29 5.09 11.73
N TRP A 63 -9.26 4.56 10.51
CA TRP A 63 -9.21 5.35 9.29
C TRP A 63 -10.44 6.26 9.25
N ARG A 64 -10.28 7.52 9.70
CA ARG A 64 -11.29 8.55 9.50
C ARG A 64 -11.36 8.78 7.99
N ARG A 65 -12.47 8.38 7.35
CA ARG A 65 -12.72 8.66 5.93
C ARG A 65 -12.46 10.15 5.66
N PRO A 66 -11.62 10.53 4.69
CA PRO A 66 -11.59 11.92 4.26
C PRO A 66 -13.00 12.29 3.76
N PRO A 67 -13.55 13.46 4.12
CA PRO A 67 -14.78 13.92 3.49
C PRO A 67 -14.55 13.97 1.99
N THR A 68 -15.46 13.35 1.24
CA THR A 68 -15.46 13.33 -0.22
C THR A 68 -15.27 14.75 -0.74
N ALA A 69 -14.16 14.99 -1.42
CA ALA A 69 -13.86 16.25 -2.05
C ALA A 69 -14.81 16.47 -3.24
N THR A 70 -15.96 17.10 -2.98
CA THR A 70 -16.79 17.74 -4.00
C THR A 70 -17.07 19.16 -3.54
N GLY A 71 -16.41 20.12 -4.19
CA GLY A 71 -16.80 21.53 -4.18
C GLY A 71 -15.92 22.46 -3.32
N PRO A 72 -15.65 23.69 -3.79
CA PRO A 72 -14.60 24.54 -3.23
C PRO A 72 -15.10 25.40 -2.05
N THR A 73 -14.13 26.10 -1.44
CA THR A 73 -14.24 27.32 -0.62
C THR A 73 -14.27 27.15 0.91
N SER A 74 -13.08 27.39 1.47
CA SER A 74 -12.81 28.16 2.70
C SER A 74 -13.76 27.93 3.89
N ARG A 75 -13.30 27.18 4.90
CA ARG A 75 -13.74 27.40 6.28
C ARG A 75 -12.63 27.01 7.27
N ARG A 76 -11.75 27.99 7.47
CA ARG A 76 -11.07 28.38 8.72
C ARG A 76 -11.10 27.31 9.82
N CYS A 77 -10.01 26.55 9.95
CA CYS A 77 -9.73 25.76 11.14
C CYS A 77 -9.69 26.69 12.37
N ARG A 78 -10.73 26.67 13.19
CA ARG A 78 -10.62 27.10 14.59
C ARG A 78 -10.04 25.93 15.37
N ALA A 79 -8.75 26.03 15.70
CA ALA A 79 -8.19 25.26 16.80
C ALA A 79 -8.98 25.61 18.06
N ARG A 80 -9.71 24.65 18.62
CA ARG A 80 -10.19 24.74 20.01
C ARG A 80 -9.17 24.01 20.86
N GLY A 81 -8.46 24.78 21.67
CA GLY A 81 -7.80 24.26 22.84
C GLY A 81 -8.81 24.03 23.96
N SER A 82 -8.47 23.07 24.80
CA SER A 82 -8.73 23.00 26.23
C SER A 82 -7.74 21.97 26.77
#